data_AF-A0A6P0YQR6-F1
#
_entry.id   AF-A0A6P0YQR6-F1
#
_cell.length_a   1.000
_cell.length_b   1.000
_cell.length_c   1.000
_cell.angle_alpha   90.00
_cell.angle_beta   90.00
_cell.angle_gamma   90.00
#
_symmetry.space_group_name_H-M   'P 1'
#
loop_
_entity.id
_entity.type
_entity.pdbx_description
1 polymer ?
#
loop_
_entity_poly.entity_id
_entity_poly.type
_entity_poly.pdbx_seq_one_letter_code
_entity_poly.pdbx_strand_id
1 'polypeptide(L)'
;CHGQLSESLDAPQTYEIAAQSQAPTIDHDQGEQDDFLSYYRSQLAPCLDQAITEVMGDRLSSLKRKKPQMVQPFLMAMHLFHCGGYSMGEIAPLIGLKAQFQVTRLLKLKELRATVQARMITLLLDRVVDQAKHHLDIDHLDTGQLDRISDQIRDALNDDVVALMYASEAEATTVKHRPLTSMFAQCLCSYLETRSLAS
;
A
#
# COMPACT_ATOMS: atom_id res chain seq x y z
N CYS A 1 22.88 -77.69 7.73
CA CYS A 1 23.17 -78.95 7.01
C CYS A 1 22.39 -78.97 5.71
N HIS A 2 23.09 -79.06 4.57
CA HIS A 2 22.62 -79.35 3.20
C HIS A 2 21.58 -78.39 2.59
N GLY A 3 21.66 -77.95 1.33
CA GLY A 3 22.58 -78.24 0.22
C GLY A 3 22.06 -77.58 -1.08
N GLN A 4 23.01 -77.26 -1.98
CA GLN A 4 23.00 -77.02 -3.45
C GLN A 4 21.66 -76.98 -4.23
N LEU A 5 21.39 -75.95 -5.05
CA LEU A 5 21.88 -75.63 -6.42
C LEU A 5 21.43 -76.61 -7.52
N SER A 6 20.60 -76.10 -8.44
CA SER A 6 20.61 -76.52 -9.85
C SER A 6 20.03 -75.41 -10.76
N GLU A 7 20.89 -74.96 -11.67
CA GLU A 7 20.69 -74.03 -12.78
C GLU A 7 19.69 -74.56 -13.82
N SER A 8 19.04 -73.65 -14.56
CA SER A 8 19.04 -73.71 -16.03
C SER A 8 18.69 -72.35 -16.63
N LEU A 9 19.54 -71.91 -17.56
CA LEU A 9 19.47 -70.68 -18.35
C LEU A 9 18.47 -70.78 -19.50
N ASP A 10 17.77 -69.69 -19.80
CA ASP A 10 17.60 -69.16 -21.15
C ASP A 10 17.42 -67.64 -21.07
N ALA A 11 18.31 -66.90 -21.72
CA ALA A 11 18.29 -65.43 -21.88
C ALA A 11 17.77 -65.09 -23.30
N PRO A 12 17.30 -63.87 -23.64
CA PRO A 12 18.15 -62.68 -23.58
C PRO A 12 17.46 -61.33 -23.25
N GLN A 13 18.27 -60.47 -22.62
CA GLN A 13 18.47 -59.04 -22.92
C GLN A 13 17.45 -57.96 -22.48
N THR A 14 17.93 -57.24 -21.46
CA THR A 14 18.24 -55.79 -21.53
C THR A 14 17.09 -54.82 -21.45
N TYR A 15 16.85 -54.26 -20.25
CA TYR A 15 16.97 -52.82 -19.99
C TYR A 15 17.04 -52.54 -18.47
N GLU A 16 18.26 -52.46 -17.93
CA GLU A 16 18.50 -51.64 -16.74
C GLU A 16 18.41 -50.18 -17.17
N ILE A 17 17.26 -49.54 -16.94
CA ILE A 17 17.20 -48.09 -16.92
C ILE A 17 17.36 -47.70 -15.45
N ALA A 18 18.59 -47.30 -15.13
CA ALA A 18 18.92 -46.62 -13.89
C ALA A 18 17.89 -45.51 -13.63
N ALA A 19 17.28 -45.54 -12.44
CA ALA A 19 16.47 -44.48 -11.91
C ALA A 19 17.32 -43.21 -11.78
N GLN A 20 17.33 -42.39 -12.84
CA GLN A 20 17.75 -41.01 -12.82
C GLN A 20 16.66 -40.20 -13.50
N SER A 21 15.60 -39.93 -12.76
CA SER A 21 14.76 -38.77 -13.02
C SER A 21 15.00 -37.80 -11.88
N GLN A 22 16.03 -36.98 -12.07
CA GLN A 22 16.15 -35.73 -11.35
C GLN A 22 14.85 -34.97 -11.56
N ALA A 23 14.17 -34.63 -10.47
CA ALA A 23 13.09 -33.66 -10.50
C ALA A 23 13.63 -32.37 -11.15
N PRO A 24 12.90 -31.73 -12.07
CA PRO A 24 13.29 -30.40 -12.51
C PRO A 24 13.26 -29.49 -11.29
N THR A 25 14.42 -28.94 -10.95
CA THR A 25 14.57 -27.86 -9.98
C THR A 25 13.75 -26.66 -10.46
N ILE A 26 12.60 -26.46 -9.84
CA ILE A 26 11.84 -25.21 -9.90
C ILE A 26 12.60 -24.23 -9.01
N ASP A 27 13.56 -23.51 -9.59
CA ASP A 27 14.34 -22.48 -8.88
C ASP A 27 14.21 -21.10 -9.56
N HIS A 28 13.59 -21.04 -10.75
CA HIS A 28 13.43 -19.79 -11.50
C HIS A 28 12.23 -18.96 -11.05
N ASP A 29 11.18 -19.60 -10.52
CA ASP A 29 9.88 -18.98 -10.20
C ASP A 29 9.88 -18.23 -8.85
N GLN A 30 10.74 -18.63 -7.91
CA GLN A 30 10.83 -17.97 -6.59
C GLN A 30 11.52 -16.61 -6.66
N GLY A 31 12.56 -16.46 -7.49
CA GLY A 31 13.30 -15.21 -7.63
C GLY A 31 12.46 -14.08 -8.22
N GLU A 32 11.70 -14.36 -9.28
CA GLU A 32 10.84 -13.37 -9.93
C GLU A 32 9.66 -12.93 -9.04
N GLN A 33 9.11 -13.85 -8.27
CA GLN A 33 8.04 -13.54 -7.31
C GLN A 33 8.55 -12.66 -6.15
N ASP A 34 9.75 -12.93 -5.65
CA ASP A 34 10.38 -12.11 -4.60
C ASP A 34 10.73 -10.71 -5.11
N ASP A 35 11.19 -10.59 -6.36
CA ASP A 35 11.49 -9.31 -7.00
C ASP A 35 10.23 -8.46 -7.19
N PHE A 36 9.12 -9.06 -7.64
CA PHE A 36 7.83 -8.38 -7.77
C PHE A 36 7.30 -7.90 -6.41
N LEU A 37 7.33 -8.74 -5.38
CA LEU A 37 6.89 -8.36 -4.03
C LEU A 37 7.78 -7.27 -3.42
N SER A 38 9.08 -7.34 -3.65
CA SER A 38 10.03 -6.29 -3.25
C SER A 38 9.72 -4.97 -3.93
N TYR A 39 9.48 -4.99 -5.25
CA TYR A 39 9.05 -3.82 -6.00
C TYR A 39 7.74 -3.25 -5.44
N TYR A 40 6.70 -4.06 -5.31
CA TYR A 40 5.41 -3.63 -4.77
C TYR A 40 5.55 -2.95 -3.40
N ARG A 41 6.28 -3.57 -2.46
CA ARG A 41 6.52 -3.00 -1.13
C ARG A 41 7.26 -1.67 -1.20
N SER A 42 8.20 -1.53 -2.13
CA SER A 42 8.93 -0.27 -2.35
C SER A 42 8.03 0.86 -2.87
N GLN A 43 6.91 0.55 -3.52
CA GLN A 43 5.97 1.54 -4.07
C GLN A 43 4.94 2.05 -3.03
N LEU A 44 4.78 1.38 -1.88
CA LEU A 44 3.78 1.76 -0.88
C LEU A 44 3.96 3.18 -0.35
N ALA A 45 5.16 3.52 0.13
CA ALA A 45 5.44 4.84 0.69
C ALA A 45 5.40 5.95 -0.38
N PRO A 46 6.04 5.81 -1.56
CA PRO A 46 5.94 6.80 -2.63
C PRO A 46 4.51 7.07 -3.10
N CYS A 47 3.70 6.02 -3.28
CA CYS A 47 2.31 6.18 -3.71
C CYS A 47 1.46 6.85 -2.62
N LEU A 48 1.72 6.56 -1.35
CA LEU A 48 1.05 7.23 -0.23
C LEU A 48 1.42 8.71 -0.15
N ASP A 49 2.72 9.04 -0.26
CA ASP A 49 3.21 10.43 -0.27
C ASP A 49 2.60 11.24 -1.40
N GLN A 50 2.58 10.66 -2.61
CA GLN A 50 1.96 11.29 -3.77
C GLN A 50 0.45 11.47 -3.57
N ALA A 51 -0.26 10.44 -3.08
CA ALA A 51 -1.69 10.52 -2.81
C ALA A 51 -2.02 11.61 -1.78
N ILE A 52 -1.26 11.69 -0.69
CA ILE A 52 -1.42 12.75 0.32
C ILE A 52 -1.17 14.12 -0.30
N THR A 53 -0.12 14.28 -1.08
CA THR A 53 0.25 15.55 -1.73
C THR A 53 -0.87 16.06 -2.63
N GLU A 54 -1.42 15.20 -3.49
CA GLU A 54 -2.50 15.54 -4.40
C GLU A 54 -3.80 15.87 -3.64
N VAL A 55 -4.21 15.02 -2.70
CA VAL A 55 -5.47 15.20 -1.95
C VAL A 55 -5.41 16.45 -1.07
N MET A 56 -4.27 16.71 -0.42
CA MET A 56 -4.07 17.92 0.36
C MET A 56 -4.01 19.17 -0.53
N GLY A 57 -3.38 19.07 -1.70
CA GLY A 57 -3.36 20.13 -2.71
C GLY A 57 -4.77 20.53 -3.16
N ASP A 58 -5.62 19.54 -3.47
CA ASP A 58 -7.01 19.74 -3.89
C ASP A 58 -7.84 20.38 -2.77
N ARG A 59 -7.71 19.87 -1.54
CA ARG A 59 -8.40 20.41 -0.37
C ARG A 59 -8.00 21.85 -0.08
N LEU A 60 -6.70 22.15 -0.08
CA LEU A 60 -6.19 23.50 0.16
C LEU A 60 -6.64 24.46 -0.94
N SER A 61 -6.60 24.04 -2.21
CA SER A 61 -7.06 24.86 -3.33
C SER A 61 -8.56 25.19 -3.22
N SER A 62 -9.37 24.17 -2.90
CA SER A 62 -10.80 24.33 -2.66
C SER A 62 -11.10 25.24 -1.45
N LEU A 63 -10.34 25.07 -0.36
CA LEU A 63 -10.48 25.86 0.86
C LEU A 63 -10.06 27.32 0.64
N LYS A 64 -8.94 27.57 -0.05
CA LYS A 64 -8.47 28.91 -0.40
C LYS A 64 -9.51 29.66 -1.24
N ARG A 65 -10.18 28.97 -2.17
CA ARG A 65 -11.24 29.56 -3.00
C ARG A 65 -12.52 29.87 -2.21
N LYS A 66 -12.93 28.99 -1.29
CA LYS A 66 -14.24 29.09 -0.60
C LYS A 66 -14.17 29.85 0.72
N LYS A 67 -13.08 29.69 1.49
CA LYS A 67 -12.88 30.18 2.86
C LYS A 67 -11.38 30.41 3.13
N PRO A 68 -10.75 31.42 2.52
CA PRO A 68 -9.32 31.68 2.65
C PRO A 68 -8.86 31.84 4.11
N GLN A 69 -9.70 32.43 4.97
CA GLN A 69 -9.42 32.59 6.39
C GLN A 69 -9.31 31.26 7.16
N MET A 70 -9.84 30.17 6.62
CA MET A 70 -9.78 28.84 7.24
C MET A 70 -8.56 28.03 6.83
N VAL A 71 -7.73 28.52 5.90
CA VAL A 71 -6.55 27.78 5.42
C VAL A 71 -5.54 27.54 6.55
N GLN A 72 -5.19 28.59 7.29
CA GLN A 72 -4.25 28.47 8.41
C GLN A 72 -4.82 27.63 9.58
N PRO A 73 -6.06 27.85 10.05
CA PRO A 73 -6.71 26.95 11.00
C PRO A 73 -6.73 25.49 10.56
N PHE A 74 -6.95 25.21 9.27
CA PHE A 74 -6.94 23.86 8.73
C PHE A 74 -5.55 23.22 8.82
N LEU A 75 -4.51 23.90 8.34
CA LEU A 75 -3.13 23.39 8.40
C LEU A 75 -2.66 23.17 9.84
N MET A 76 -2.91 24.14 10.71
CA MET A 76 -2.58 24.04 12.14
C MET A 76 -3.30 22.87 12.80
N ALA A 77 -4.60 22.71 12.57
CA ALA A 77 -5.35 21.59 13.13
C ALA A 77 -4.89 20.23 12.59
N MET A 78 -4.53 20.14 11.30
CA MET A 78 -3.94 18.91 10.74
C MET A 78 -2.62 18.57 11.41
N HIS A 79 -1.75 19.56 11.63
CA HIS A 79 -0.45 19.36 12.27
C HIS A 79 -0.61 18.99 13.75
N LEU A 80 -1.43 19.71 14.51
CA LEU A 80 -1.71 19.38 15.92
C LEU A 80 -2.29 17.98 16.08
N PHE A 81 -3.20 17.58 15.18
CA PHE A 81 -3.81 16.26 15.26
C PHE A 81 -2.80 15.14 14.94
N HIS A 82 -2.16 15.20 13.77
CA HIS A 82 -1.32 14.09 13.29
C HIS A 82 0.08 14.10 13.90
N CYS A 83 0.69 15.27 14.06
CA CYS A 83 2.07 15.41 14.50
C CYS A 83 2.18 15.69 16.00
N GLY A 84 1.14 16.28 16.60
CA GLY A 84 1.09 16.54 18.04
C GLY A 84 0.24 15.55 18.86
N GLY A 85 -0.62 14.74 18.22
CA GLY A 85 -1.52 13.82 18.91
C GLY A 85 -2.56 14.52 19.81
N TYR A 86 -2.96 15.76 19.46
CA TYR A 86 -3.98 16.50 20.20
C TYR A 86 -5.39 16.04 19.80
N SER A 87 -6.31 16.00 20.76
CA SER A 87 -7.72 15.71 20.49
C SER A 87 -8.42 16.91 19.84
N MET A 88 -9.55 16.67 19.16
CA MET A 88 -10.37 17.73 18.54
C MET A 88 -10.84 18.78 19.55
N GLY A 89 -11.09 18.38 20.81
CA GLY A 89 -11.47 19.30 21.88
C GLY A 89 -10.36 20.25 22.28
N GLU A 90 -9.11 19.77 22.29
CA GLU A 90 -7.92 20.56 22.61
C GLU A 90 -7.51 21.46 21.45
N ILE A 91 -7.69 21.00 20.21
CA ILE A 91 -7.38 21.78 19.01
C ILE A 91 -8.33 22.96 18.84
N ALA A 92 -9.62 22.81 19.17
CA ALA A 92 -10.64 23.83 18.94
C ALA A 92 -10.22 25.24 19.42
N PRO A 93 -9.88 25.46 20.71
CA PRO A 93 -9.47 26.79 21.18
C PRO A 93 -8.16 27.28 20.53
N LEU A 94 -7.24 26.39 20.18
CA LEU A 94 -5.94 26.76 19.59
C LEU A 94 -6.07 27.35 18.17
N ILE A 95 -7.13 26.99 17.46
CA ILE A 95 -7.41 27.49 16.10
C ILE A 95 -8.62 28.44 16.04
N GLY A 96 -9.03 28.99 17.19
CA GLY A 96 -10.11 29.98 17.28
C GLY A 96 -11.52 29.40 17.06
N LEU A 97 -11.69 28.09 17.19
CA LEU A 97 -12.99 27.41 17.16
C LEU A 97 -13.51 27.20 18.58
N LYS A 98 -14.84 27.10 18.72
CA LYS A 98 -15.52 27.03 20.02
C LYS A 98 -15.79 25.60 20.48
N ALA A 99 -15.78 24.64 19.57
CA ALA A 99 -16.18 23.28 19.88
C ALA A 99 -15.50 22.23 18.98
N GLN A 100 -15.30 21.04 19.55
CA GLN A 100 -14.69 19.88 18.87
C GLN A 100 -15.35 19.55 17.52
N PHE A 101 -16.68 19.64 17.41
CA PHE A 101 -17.40 19.27 16.19
C PHE A 101 -17.04 20.19 15.02
N GLN A 102 -16.63 21.43 15.30
CA GLN A 102 -16.18 22.37 14.28
C GLN A 102 -14.83 21.94 13.72
N VAL A 103 -13.92 21.42 14.56
CA VAL A 103 -12.64 20.84 14.12
C VAL A 103 -12.88 19.58 13.31
N THR A 104 -13.74 18.67 13.79
CA THR A 104 -14.11 17.45 13.04
C THR A 104 -14.64 17.78 11.64
N ARG A 105 -15.50 18.80 11.53
CA ARG A 105 -16.05 19.26 10.24
C ARG A 105 -15.02 19.98 9.37
N LEU A 106 -14.04 20.65 9.99
CA LEU A 106 -12.95 21.32 9.28
C LEU A 106 -11.99 20.30 8.67
N LEU A 107 -11.55 19.32 9.47
CA LEU A 107 -10.56 18.32 9.06
C LEU A 107 -11.17 17.21 8.19
N LYS A 108 -12.41 16.81 8.49
CA LYS A 108 -13.10 15.70 7.83
C LYS A 108 -12.21 14.47 7.61
N LEU A 109 -11.59 13.99 8.69
CA LEU A 109 -10.54 12.96 8.61
C LEU A 109 -11.00 11.65 7.97
N LYS A 110 -12.27 11.25 8.18
CA LYS A 110 -12.84 10.07 7.52
C LYS A 110 -12.88 10.23 5.99
N GLU A 111 -13.36 11.38 5.51
CA GLU A 111 -13.39 11.70 4.09
C GLU A 111 -11.96 11.81 3.55
N LEU A 112 -11.02 12.38 4.32
CA LEU A 112 -9.62 12.50 3.93
C LEU A 112 -8.99 11.13 3.68
N ARG A 113 -9.10 10.22 4.66
CA ARG A 113 -8.56 8.86 4.56
C ARG A 113 -9.16 8.11 3.38
N ALA A 114 -10.48 8.18 3.19
CA ALA A 114 -11.14 7.54 2.06
C ALA A 114 -10.65 8.08 0.70
N THR A 115 -10.44 9.41 0.58
CA THR A 115 -9.94 10.00 -0.65
C THR A 115 -8.46 9.67 -0.90
N VAL A 116 -7.62 9.67 0.14
CA VAL A 116 -6.22 9.24 0.03
C VAL A 116 -6.12 7.76 -0.34
N GLN A 117 -6.93 6.90 0.28
CA GLN A 117 -7.02 5.48 -0.06
C GLN A 117 -7.35 5.27 -1.54
N ALA A 118 -8.41 5.90 -2.03
CA ALA A 118 -8.82 5.76 -3.43
C ALA A 118 -7.70 6.21 -4.38
N ARG A 119 -7.05 7.33 -4.10
CA ARG A 119 -5.93 7.84 -4.89
C ARG A 119 -4.71 6.91 -4.84
N MET A 120 -4.37 6.41 -3.65
CA MET A 120 -3.25 5.49 -3.46
C MET A 120 -3.46 4.18 -4.22
N ILE A 121 -4.68 3.63 -4.22
CA ILE A 121 -5.02 2.42 -4.99
C ILE A 121 -4.82 2.67 -6.49
N THR A 122 -5.28 3.82 -7.01
CA THR A 122 -5.06 4.18 -8.42
C THR A 122 -3.57 4.24 -8.74
N LEU A 123 -2.77 4.94 -7.92
CA LEU A 123 -1.33 5.07 -8.14
C LEU A 123 -0.59 3.73 -8.05
N LEU A 124 -0.91 2.91 -7.05
CA LEU A 124 -0.31 1.58 -6.90
C LEU A 124 -0.67 0.66 -8.06
N LEU A 125 -1.93 0.68 -8.49
CA LEU A 125 -2.36 -0.10 -9.65
C LEU A 125 -1.58 0.30 -10.90
N ASP A 126 -1.44 1.60 -11.16
CA ASP A 126 -0.68 2.10 -12.30
C ASP A 126 0.78 1.59 -12.27
N ARG A 127 1.44 1.66 -11.10
CA ARG A 127 2.82 1.18 -10.92
C ARG A 127 2.96 -0.32 -11.08
N VAL A 128 2.06 -1.09 -10.48
CA VAL A 128 2.09 -2.56 -10.50
C VAL A 128 1.78 -3.08 -11.90
N VAL A 129 0.81 -2.48 -12.60
CA VAL A 129 0.49 -2.83 -13.99
C VAL A 129 1.66 -2.46 -14.90
N ASP A 130 2.29 -1.29 -14.73
CA ASP A 130 3.47 -0.89 -15.51
C ASP A 130 4.65 -1.86 -15.29
N GLN A 131 4.86 -2.32 -14.06
CA GLN A 131 5.86 -3.34 -13.77
C GLN A 131 5.49 -4.69 -14.39
N ALA A 132 4.24 -5.14 -14.25
CA ALA A 132 3.77 -6.42 -14.79
C ALA A 132 3.88 -6.46 -16.33
N LYS A 133 3.65 -5.31 -16.98
CA LYS A 133 3.86 -5.12 -18.42
C LYS A 133 5.30 -5.43 -18.87
N HIS A 134 6.30 -5.22 -18.03
CA HIS A 134 7.69 -5.60 -18.37
C HIS A 134 7.94 -7.12 -18.36
N HIS A 135 7.10 -7.89 -17.67
CA HIS A 135 7.22 -9.34 -17.53
C HIS A 135 6.21 -10.11 -18.39
N LEU A 136 5.08 -9.47 -18.74
CA LEU A 136 4.06 -10.02 -19.60
C LEU A 136 4.42 -9.71 -21.06
N ASP A 137 4.27 -10.67 -21.95
CA ASP A 137 4.38 -10.46 -23.41
C ASP A 137 3.11 -9.72 -23.90
N ILE A 138 3.02 -8.42 -23.59
CA ILE A 138 1.81 -7.58 -23.74
C ILE A 138 1.32 -7.57 -25.20
N ASP A 139 2.23 -7.77 -26.16
CA ASP A 139 1.90 -7.82 -27.60
C ASP A 139 0.87 -8.92 -27.93
N HIS A 140 0.64 -9.87 -27.00
CA HIS A 140 -0.32 -10.96 -27.13
C HIS A 140 -1.53 -10.87 -26.18
N LEU A 141 -1.60 -9.90 -25.28
CA LEU A 141 -2.76 -9.70 -24.40
C LEU A 141 -3.81 -8.82 -25.08
N ASP A 142 -5.04 -9.34 -25.20
CA ASP A 142 -6.19 -8.51 -25.58
C ASP A 142 -6.53 -7.53 -24.44
N THR A 143 -7.07 -6.36 -24.80
CA THR A 143 -7.42 -5.26 -23.88
C THR A 143 -8.33 -5.76 -22.75
N GLY A 144 -9.29 -6.64 -23.07
CA GLY A 144 -10.20 -7.20 -22.07
C GLY A 144 -9.55 -8.16 -21.06
N GLN A 145 -8.38 -8.74 -21.38
CA GLN A 145 -7.62 -9.56 -20.43
C GLN A 145 -6.82 -8.68 -19.46
N LEU A 146 -6.21 -7.61 -19.98
CA LEU A 146 -5.48 -6.64 -19.17
C LEU A 146 -6.40 -5.94 -18.16
N ASP A 147 -7.63 -5.60 -18.56
CA ASP A 147 -8.63 -5.01 -17.66
C ASP A 147 -8.98 -5.95 -16.50
N ARG A 148 -9.22 -7.24 -16.79
CA ARG A 148 -9.52 -8.25 -15.76
C ARG A 148 -8.38 -8.44 -14.77
N ILE A 149 -7.14 -8.49 -15.26
CA ILE A 149 -5.95 -8.60 -14.41
C ILE A 149 -5.81 -7.34 -13.55
N SER A 150 -6.05 -6.15 -14.13
CA SER A 150 -6.01 -4.89 -13.41
C SER A 150 -7.08 -4.82 -12.30
N ASP A 151 -8.28 -5.33 -12.55
CA ASP A 151 -9.34 -5.41 -11.55
C ASP A 151 -8.99 -6.39 -10.42
N GLN A 152 -8.41 -7.56 -10.73
CA GLN A 152 -7.94 -8.51 -9.72
C GLN A 152 -6.82 -7.93 -8.85
N ILE A 153 -5.87 -7.22 -9.47
CA ILE A 153 -4.81 -6.51 -8.74
C ILE A 153 -5.43 -5.43 -7.85
N ARG A 154 -6.39 -4.66 -8.37
CA ARG A 154 -7.07 -3.62 -7.60
C ARG A 154 -7.76 -4.18 -6.37
N ASP A 155 -8.47 -5.30 -6.51
CA ASP A 155 -9.16 -5.95 -5.39
C ASP A 155 -8.16 -6.43 -4.32
N ALA A 156 -7.05 -7.04 -4.74
CA ALA A 156 -5.98 -7.45 -3.81
C ALA A 156 -5.33 -6.26 -3.10
N LEU A 157 -5.04 -5.17 -3.83
CA LEU A 157 -4.48 -3.94 -3.27
C LEU A 157 -5.42 -3.26 -2.27
N ASN A 158 -6.73 -3.36 -2.50
CA ASN A 158 -7.70 -2.68 -1.66
C ASN A 158 -7.64 -3.18 -0.22
N ASP A 159 -7.47 -4.47 0.01
CA ASP A 159 -7.39 -5.04 1.36
C ASP A 159 -6.19 -4.50 2.14
N ASP A 160 -5.01 -4.47 1.52
CA ASP A 160 -3.78 -3.96 2.12
C ASP A 160 -3.86 -2.47 2.45
N VAL A 161 -4.38 -1.66 1.52
CA VAL A 161 -4.52 -0.21 1.72
C VAL A 161 -5.62 0.10 2.75
N VAL A 162 -6.71 -0.67 2.79
CA VAL A 162 -7.74 -0.54 3.83
C VAL A 162 -7.15 -0.81 5.20
N ALA A 163 -6.36 -1.90 5.34
CA ALA A 163 -5.72 -2.25 6.60
C ALA A 163 -4.77 -1.14 7.08
N LEU A 164 -3.99 -0.56 6.16
CA LEU A 164 -3.11 0.58 6.44
C LEU A 164 -3.89 1.80 6.97
N MET A 165 -5.02 2.14 6.36
CA MET A 165 -5.86 3.26 6.79
C MET A 165 -6.56 3.01 8.11
N TYR A 166 -6.99 1.76 8.35
CA TYR A 166 -7.62 1.35 9.60
C TYR A 166 -6.64 1.41 10.78
N ALA A 167 -5.41 0.90 10.59
CA ALA A 167 -4.36 0.98 11.61
C ALA A 167 -4.07 2.44 12.00
N SER A 168 -4.04 3.33 11.02
CA SER A 168 -3.85 4.77 11.23
C SER A 168 -5.00 5.43 12.00
N GLU A 169 -6.25 5.01 11.76
CA GLU A 169 -7.41 5.47 12.52
C GLU A 169 -7.39 4.95 13.96
N ALA A 170 -7.11 3.67 14.16
CA ALA A 170 -7.01 3.06 15.48
C ALA A 170 -5.94 3.76 16.34
N GLU A 171 -4.78 4.05 15.76
CA GLU A 171 -3.73 4.81 16.42
C GLU A 171 -4.21 6.20 16.85
N ALA A 172 -4.88 6.93 15.95
CA ALA A 172 -5.38 8.28 16.22
C ALA A 172 -6.44 8.35 17.34
N THR A 173 -7.06 7.21 17.69
CA THR A 173 -8.02 7.14 18.81
C THR A 173 -7.40 6.78 20.16
N THR A 174 -6.21 6.17 20.14
CA THR A 174 -5.57 5.61 21.35
C THR A 174 -4.40 6.47 21.83
N VAL A 175 -3.69 7.10 20.91
CA VAL A 175 -2.52 7.93 21.19
C VAL A 175 -2.95 9.35 21.56
N LYS A 176 -2.32 9.90 22.61
CA LYS A 176 -2.49 11.30 23.05
C LYS A 176 -1.14 11.93 23.34
N HIS A 177 -0.99 13.21 23.00
CA HIS A 177 0.17 14.05 23.33
C HIS A 177 1.52 13.52 22.84
N ARG A 178 1.51 12.77 21.75
CA ARG A 178 2.73 12.37 21.04
C ARG A 178 2.42 12.20 19.54
N PRO A 179 3.41 12.35 18.66
CA PRO A 179 3.21 12.13 17.23
C PRO A 179 2.64 10.75 16.95
N LEU A 180 1.74 10.68 15.98
CA LEU A 180 1.29 9.41 15.41
C LEU A 180 2.42 8.82 14.56
N THR A 181 2.56 7.50 14.63
CA THR A 181 3.67 6.72 14.05
C THR A 181 3.24 5.85 12.87
N SER A 182 1.94 5.77 12.57
CA SER A 182 1.46 5.14 11.35
C SER A 182 2.08 5.78 10.11
N MET A 183 2.31 4.97 9.07
CA MET A 183 2.88 5.44 7.81
C MET A 183 2.08 6.62 7.23
N PHE A 184 0.75 6.56 7.31
CA PHE A 184 -0.13 7.68 6.93
C PHE A 184 0.21 8.97 7.67
N ALA A 185 0.36 8.90 9.00
CA ALA A 185 0.66 10.08 9.79
C ALA A 185 2.06 10.61 9.54
N GLN A 186 3.06 9.74 9.38
CA GLN A 186 4.43 10.15 9.07
C GLN A 186 4.50 10.88 7.73
N CYS A 187 3.93 10.29 6.67
CA CYS A 187 3.85 10.90 5.33
C CYS A 187 3.11 12.25 5.38
N LEU A 188 1.99 12.31 6.11
CA LEU A 188 1.22 13.54 6.24
C LEU A 188 1.96 14.62 7.05
N CYS A 189 2.67 14.25 8.10
CA CYS A 189 3.49 15.18 8.87
C CYS A 189 4.65 15.73 8.03
N SER A 190 5.35 14.88 7.28
CA SER A 190 6.39 15.29 6.33
C SER A 190 5.86 16.33 5.32
N TYR A 191 4.67 16.08 4.75
CA TYR A 191 3.99 17.03 3.88
C TYR A 191 3.71 18.39 4.57
N LEU A 192 3.19 18.35 5.80
CA LEU A 192 2.84 19.56 6.55
C LEU A 192 4.08 20.36 6.96
N GLU A 193 5.16 19.69 7.35
CA GLU A 193 6.44 20.30 7.72
C GLU A 193 7.07 21.02 6.53
N THR A 194 7.13 20.36 5.37
CA THR A 194 7.65 20.95 4.13
C THR A 194 6.91 22.23 3.75
N ARG A 195 5.59 22.30 4.02
CA ARG A 195 4.80 23.52 3.79
C ARG A 195 4.95 24.57 4.87
N SER A 196 5.14 24.18 6.12
CA SER A 196 5.38 25.13 7.22
C SER A 196 6.70 25.90 7.04
N LEU A 197 7.72 25.26 6.46
CA LEU A 197 9.01 25.87 6.12
C LEU A 197 8.97 26.74 4.86
N ALA A 198 7.92 26.59 4.03
CA ALA A 198 7.73 27.35 2.80
C ALA A 198 6.76 28.55 2.96
N SER A 199 6.29 28.82 4.18
CA SER A 199 5.34 29.89 4.54
C SER A 199 6.06 31.05 5.23
#